data_AF-A0A444QZK4-F1
#
_entry.id   AF-A0A444QZK4-F1
#
_cell.length_a   1.000
_cell.length_b   1.000
_cell.length_c   1.000
_cell.angle_alpha   90.00
_cell.angle_beta   90.00
_cell.angle_gamma   90.00
#
_symmetry.space_group_name_H-M   'P 1'
#
loop_
_entity.id
_entity.type
_entity.pdbx_description
1 polymer ?
#
loop_
_entity_poly.entity_id
_entity_poly.type
_entity_poly.pdbx_seq_one_letter_code
_entity_poly.pdbx_strand_id
1 'polypeptide(L)'
;NILGLAVLFFMLLGQHYLPLNPQQLPGLSWDLALNTAVSFVTNTNWQSYSGETTLSYFSQMAGLTVQNFLSAASGIAVIFALIRAFTRQSMNTLGNAWVDLLRITLWVLTPVALLIALFFIQQGALQNFLPYQAVTTIEGAQQLLPMGPVASQEAIKMLGTNGGGFFNANSS
;
A
#
# COMPACT_ATOMS: atom_id res chain seq x y z
N ASN A 1 -6.89 11.88 -4.82
CA ASN A 1 -7.87 10.96 -4.17
C ASN A 1 -8.86 10.34 -5.15
N ILE A 2 -9.78 11.08 -5.78
CA ILE A 2 -10.78 10.48 -6.71
C ILE A 2 -10.11 9.69 -7.85
N LEU A 3 -9.08 10.24 -8.50
CA LEU A 3 -8.33 9.52 -9.53
C LEU A 3 -7.65 8.25 -8.98
N GLY A 4 -7.09 8.32 -7.77
CA GLY A 4 -6.47 7.17 -7.10
C GLY A 4 -7.49 6.06 -6.80
N LEU A 5 -8.68 6.43 -6.35
CA LEU A 5 -9.81 5.52 -6.14
C LEU A 5 -10.19 4.81 -7.43
N ALA A 6 -10.43 5.57 -8.51
CA ALA A 6 -10.84 5.01 -9.79
C ALA A 6 -9.79 4.03 -10.32
N VAL A 7 -8.52 4.43 -10.31
CA VAL A 7 -7.41 3.58 -10.78
C VAL A 7 -7.31 2.31 -9.94
N LEU A 8 -7.33 2.40 -8.61
CA LEU A 8 -7.26 1.23 -7.73
C LEU A 8 -8.48 0.31 -7.90
N PHE A 9 -9.69 0.88 -7.98
CA PHE A 9 -10.92 0.12 -8.17
C PHE A 9 -10.88 -0.72 -9.45
N PHE A 10 -10.53 -0.13 -10.59
CA PHE A 10 -10.42 -0.87 -11.85
C PHE A 10 -9.22 -1.83 -11.88
N MET A 11 -8.13 -1.52 -11.17
CA MET A 11 -6.99 -2.44 -11.01
C MET A 11 -7.41 -3.71 -10.26
N LEU A 12 -8.22 -3.59 -9.21
CA LEU A 12 -8.70 -4.72 -8.41
C LEU A 12 -9.74 -5.56 -9.15
N LEU A 13 -10.66 -4.92 -9.90
CA LEU A 13 -11.60 -5.63 -10.78
C LEU A 13 -10.87 -6.37 -11.91
N GLY A 14 -9.88 -5.73 -12.52
CA GLY A 14 -9.10 -6.25 -13.64
C GLY A 14 -7.86 -7.03 -13.23
N GLN A 15 -7.70 -7.39 -11.95
CA GLN A 15 -6.47 -7.97 -11.40
C GLN A 15 -5.95 -9.17 -12.20
N HIS A 16 -6.86 -10.01 -12.70
CA HIS A 16 -6.51 -11.21 -13.46
C HIS A 16 -5.75 -10.89 -14.77
N TYR A 17 -6.00 -9.74 -15.38
CA TYR A 17 -5.38 -9.34 -16.65
C TYR A 17 -4.02 -8.64 -16.48
N LEU A 18 -3.60 -8.40 -15.24
CA LEU A 18 -2.37 -7.68 -14.91
C LEU A 18 -1.20 -8.65 -14.67
N PRO A 19 0.05 -8.20 -14.87
CA PRO A 19 1.22 -9.05 -14.66
C PRO A 19 1.42 -9.37 -13.16
N LEU A 20 2.45 -10.13 -12.81
CA LEU A 20 2.82 -10.47 -11.43
C LEU A 20 1.66 -11.12 -10.63
N ASN A 21 0.94 -12.04 -11.27
CA ASN A 21 -0.11 -12.85 -10.67
C ASN A 21 0.25 -14.35 -10.73
N PRO A 22 1.24 -14.81 -9.94
CA PRO A 22 1.71 -16.20 -10.01
C PRO A 22 0.63 -17.22 -9.62
N GLN A 23 -0.33 -16.83 -8.78
CA GLN A 23 -1.42 -17.69 -8.31
C GLN A 23 -2.66 -17.66 -9.21
N GLN A 24 -2.64 -16.89 -10.32
CA GLN A 24 -3.77 -16.76 -11.23
C GLN A 24 -5.06 -16.33 -10.52
N LEU A 25 -4.95 -15.48 -9.50
CA LEU A 25 -6.09 -15.01 -8.73
C LEU A 25 -7.06 -14.23 -9.62
N PRO A 26 -8.38 -14.42 -9.47
CA PRO A 26 -9.37 -13.68 -10.23
C PRO A 26 -9.38 -12.19 -9.83
N GLY A 27 -10.13 -11.40 -10.60
CA GLY A 27 -10.56 -10.07 -10.18
C GLY A 27 -11.46 -10.13 -8.95
N LEU A 28 -11.41 -9.07 -8.13
CA LEU A 28 -12.28 -8.96 -6.96
C LEU A 28 -13.73 -8.71 -7.39
N SER A 29 -14.69 -9.08 -6.54
CA SER A 29 -16.08 -8.65 -6.70
C SER A 29 -16.20 -7.12 -6.58
N TRP A 30 -17.24 -6.55 -7.17
CA TRP A 30 -17.41 -5.09 -7.24
C TRP A 30 -17.44 -4.42 -5.86
N ASP A 31 -18.08 -5.06 -4.88
CA ASP A 31 -18.23 -4.57 -3.52
C ASP A 31 -16.90 -4.62 -2.76
N LEU A 32 -16.15 -5.72 -2.90
CA LEU A 32 -14.84 -5.88 -2.28
C LEU A 32 -13.80 -4.96 -2.90
N ALA A 33 -13.80 -4.82 -4.23
CA ALA A 33 -12.94 -3.89 -4.95
C ALA A 33 -13.23 -2.45 -4.53
N LEU A 34 -14.51 -2.06 -4.41
CA LEU A 34 -14.91 -0.73 -3.98
C LEU A 34 -14.49 -0.47 -2.53
N ASN A 35 -14.81 -1.39 -1.62
CA ASN A 35 -14.43 -1.26 -0.22
C ASN A 35 -12.92 -1.11 -0.05
N THR A 36 -12.14 -1.99 -0.69
CA THR A 36 -10.67 -1.96 -0.63
C THR A 36 -10.12 -0.68 -1.25
N ALA A 37 -10.64 -0.25 -2.40
CA ALA A 37 -10.18 0.98 -3.04
C ALA A 37 -10.45 2.23 -2.17
N VAL A 38 -11.67 2.35 -1.62
CA VAL A 38 -12.03 3.44 -0.70
C VAL A 38 -11.10 3.41 0.50
N SER A 39 -11.00 2.24 1.13
CA SER A 39 -10.22 1.98 2.33
C SER A 39 -8.77 2.48 2.23
N PHE A 40 -8.06 2.17 1.14
CA PHE A 40 -6.68 2.60 0.95
C PHE A 40 -6.55 4.08 0.58
N VAL A 41 -7.47 4.62 -0.23
CA VAL A 41 -7.45 6.06 -0.58
C VAL A 41 -7.78 6.94 0.63
N THR A 42 -8.58 6.43 1.57
CA THR A 42 -8.94 7.13 2.82
C THR A 42 -7.93 6.93 3.95
N ASN A 43 -6.76 6.34 3.67
CA ASN A 43 -5.73 6.05 4.69
C ASN A 43 -6.24 5.17 5.84
N THR A 44 -7.31 4.41 5.62
CA THR A 44 -7.94 3.56 6.64
C THR A 44 -7.37 2.15 6.57
N ASN A 45 -7.29 1.63 5.34
CA ASN A 45 -6.77 0.31 5.01
C ASN A 45 -7.44 -0.83 5.81
N TRP A 46 -8.73 -0.68 6.09
CA TRP A 46 -9.62 -1.77 6.42
C TRP A 46 -9.50 -2.93 5.42
N GLN A 47 -9.50 -4.16 5.95
CA GLN A 47 -9.34 -5.40 5.19
C GLN A 47 -10.49 -6.35 5.53
N SER A 48 -11.42 -6.54 4.59
CA SER A 48 -12.43 -7.59 4.63
C SER A 48 -12.05 -8.79 3.76
N TYR A 49 -10.74 -9.02 3.60
CA TYR A 49 -10.15 -10.06 2.75
C TYR A 49 -8.87 -10.60 3.36
N SER A 50 -8.46 -11.80 2.94
CA SER A 50 -7.14 -12.37 3.25
C SER A 50 -6.18 -12.07 2.10
N GLY A 51 -5.10 -11.33 2.39
CA GLY A 51 -4.20 -10.80 1.36
C GLY A 51 -3.53 -11.89 0.51
N GLU A 52 -3.09 -12.98 1.13
CA GLU A 52 -2.46 -14.14 0.48
C GLU A 52 -3.39 -14.96 -0.41
N THR A 53 -4.71 -14.78 -0.33
CA THR A 53 -5.68 -15.51 -1.16
C THR A 53 -6.46 -14.62 -2.11
N THR A 54 -6.50 -13.31 -1.86
CA THR A 54 -7.37 -12.38 -2.59
C THR A 54 -6.60 -11.49 -3.56
N LEU A 55 -5.38 -11.06 -3.20
CA LEU A 55 -4.65 -10.04 -3.96
C LEU A 55 -3.40 -10.60 -4.65
N SER A 56 -3.22 -10.18 -5.90
CA SER A 56 -1.99 -10.41 -6.67
C SER A 56 -0.86 -9.50 -6.19
N TYR A 57 0.37 -9.82 -6.57
CA TYR A 57 1.52 -8.99 -6.24
C TYR A 57 1.46 -7.62 -6.93
N PHE A 58 0.90 -7.56 -8.14
CA PHE A 58 0.72 -6.29 -8.83
C PHE A 58 -0.26 -5.38 -8.09
N SER A 59 -1.41 -5.90 -7.65
CA SER A 59 -2.38 -5.12 -6.89
C SER A 59 -1.80 -4.62 -5.57
N GLN A 60 -1.05 -5.46 -4.84
CA GLN A 60 -0.35 -5.06 -3.61
C GLN A 60 0.69 -3.97 -3.90
N MET A 61 1.56 -4.17 -4.89
CA MET A 61 2.68 -3.27 -5.19
C MET A 61 2.26 -1.96 -5.88
N ALA A 62 1.54 -2.06 -6.99
CA ALA A 62 1.21 -0.93 -7.86
C ALA A 62 -0.14 -0.26 -7.50
N GLY A 63 -0.99 -0.96 -6.74
CA GLY A 63 -2.25 -0.42 -6.24
C GLY A 63 -2.12 0.05 -4.80
N LEU A 64 -2.00 -0.89 -3.87
CA LEU A 64 -2.07 -0.65 -2.44
C LEU A 64 -0.89 0.19 -1.92
N THR A 65 0.35 -0.20 -2.22
CA THR A 65 1.53 0.57 -1.79
C THR A 65 1.53 1.98 -2.38
N VAL A 66 1.10 2.16 -3.63
CA VAL A 66 0.94 3.51 -4.22
C VAL A 66 -0.06 4.34 -3.45
N GLN A 67 -1.23 3.78 -3.09
CA GLN A 67 -2.19 4.50 -2.27
C GLN A 67 -1.63 4.81 -0.88
N ASN A 68 -0.91 3.90 -0.23
CA ASN A 68 -0.30 4.16 1.09
C ASN A 68 0.61 5.41 1.10
N PHE A 69 1.30 5.70 -0.01
CA PHE A 69 2.06 6.94 -0.16
C PHE A 69 1.16 8.16 -0.39
N LEU A 70 0.20 8.05 -1.31
CA LEU A 70 -0.63 9.18 -1.73
C LEU A 70 -1.65 9.61 -0.67
N SER A 71 -2.21 8.66 0.09
CA SER A 71 -3.13 8.90 1.20
C SER A 71 -2.40 9.63 2.34
N ALA A 72 -1.24 9.12 2.74
CA ALA A 72 -0.39 9.75 3.75
C ALA A 72 0.07 11.15 3.31
N ALA A 73 0.54 11.30 2.07
CA ALA A 73 0.95 12.59 1.53
C ALA A 73 -0.21 13.60 1.48
N SER A 74 -1.43 13.14 1.19
CA SER A 74 -2.63 14.00 1.21
C SER A 74 -2.91 14.52 2.62
N GLY A 75 -2.83 13.66 3.64
CA GLY A 75 -2.98 14.07 5.04
C GLY A 75 -1.93 15.12 5.46
N ILE A 76 -0.67 14.88 5.11
CA ILE A 76 0.45 15.79 5.40
C ILE A 76 0.28 17.13 4.65
N ALA A 77 -0.17 17.11 3.40
CA ALA A 77 -0.40 18.33 2.62
C ALA A 77 -1.52 19.20 3.21
N VAL A 78 -2.58 18.59 3.76
CA VAL A 78 -3.66 19.32 4.44
C VAL A 78 -3.16 20.02 5.71
N ILE A 79 -2.39 19.33 6.55
CA ILE A 79 -1.81 19.97 7.75
C ILE A 79 -0.78 21.05 7.40
N PHE A 80 -0.02 20.88 6.30
CA PHE A 80 0.88 21.93 5.79
C PHE A 80 0.11 23.19 5.39
N ALA A 81 -1.01 23.04 4.69
CA ALA A 81 -1.88 24.17 4.35
C ALA A 81 -2.43 24.86 5.60
N LEU A 82 -2.84 24.09 6.63
CA LEU A 82 -3.33 24.64 7.89
C LEU A 82 -2.24 25.39 8.66
N ILE A 83 -1.03 24.83 8.78
CA ILE A 83 0.11 25.50 9.43
C ILE A 83 0.46 26.80 8.71
N ARG A 84 0.41 26.82 7.36
CA ARG A 84 0.62 28.04 6.57
C ARG A 84 -0.47 29.07 6.80
N ALA A 85 -1.73 28.66 6.98
CA ALA A 85 -2.83 29.57 7.27
C ALA A 85 -2.64 30.30 8.60
N PHE A 86 -2.10 29.62 9.63
CA PHE A 86 -1.79 30.26 10.92
C PHE A 86 -0.56 31.17 10.88
N THR A 87 0.46 30.82 10.09
CA THR A 87 1.74 31.54 10.08
C THR A 87 1.75 32.74 9.13
N ARG A 88 1.04 32.65 7.99
CA ARG A 88 0.98 33.73 7.00
C ARG A 88 0.00 34.80 7.45
N GLN A 89 0.44 36.06 7.40
CA GLN A 89 -0.38 37.21 7.78
C GLN A 89 -0.93 37.90 6.52
N SER A 90 -2.23 38.20 6.51
CA SER A 90 -2.91 38.96 5.44
C SER A 90 -2.68 38.43 4.02
N MET A 91 -2.64 37.10 3.87
CA MET A 91 -2.38 36.41 2.60
C MET A 91 -3.60 35.60 2.15
N ASN A 92 -3.86 35.58 0.84
CA ASN A 92 -4.97 34.80 0.24
C ASN A 92 -4.50 33.46 -0.36
N THR A 93 -3.29 33.00 -0.07
CA THR A 93 -2.72 31.77 -0.66
C THR A 93 -2.13 30.83 0.40
N LEU A 94 -2.29 29.51 0.18
CA LEU A 94 -1.81 28.44 1.07
C LEU A 94 -0.62 27.65 0.50
N GLY A 95 -0.08 28.09 -0.65
CA GLY A 95 0.98 27.38 -1.38
C GLY A 95 0.43 26.56 -2.54
N ASN A 96 1.19 25.54 -2.97
CA ASN A 96 0.82 24.68 -4.09
C ASN A 96 0.79 23.21 -3.65
N ALA A 97 -0.39 22.60 -3.66
CA ALA A 97 -0.60 21.23 -3.22
C ALA A 97 0.22 20.20 -4.03
N TRP A 98 0.43 20.42 -5.33
CA TRP A 98 1.23 19.51 -6.15
C TRP A 98 2.70 19.50 -5.74
N VAL A 99 3.24 20.68 -5.39
CA VAL A 99 4.61 20.81 -4.89
C VAL A 99 4.75 20.13 -3.53
N ASP A 100 3.74 20.27 -2.67
CA ASP A 100 3.72 19.61 -1.36
C ASP A 100 3.68 18.10 -1.51
N LEU A 101 2.73 17.57 -2.29
CA LEU A 101 2.60 16.12 -2.54
C LEU A 101 3.90 15.54 -3.09
N LEU A 102 4.48 16.15 -4.13
CA LEU A 102 5.76 15.69 -4.69
C LEU A 102 6.88 15.74 -3.65
N ARG A 103 6.96 16.80 -2.85
CA ARG A 103 8.02 16.94 -1.85
C ARG A 103 7.91 15.93 -0.72
N ILE A 104 6.70 15.76 -0.20
CA ILE A 104 6.39 14.82 0.86
C ILE A 104 6.68 13.40 0.37
N THR A 105 6.18 13.02 -0.79
CA THR A 105 6.40 11.66 -1.30
C THR A 105 7.88 11.42 -1.60
N LEU A 106 8.53 12.24 -2.44
CA LEU A 106 9.86 11.94 -2.97
C LEU A 106 11.01 12.15 -1.98
N TRP A 107 10.92 13.12 -1.07
CA TRP A 107 12.03 13.48 -0.18
C TRP A 107 11.76 13.22 1.30
N VAL A 108 10.53 12.85 1.68
CA VAL A 108 10.21 12.45 3.05
C VAL A 108 9.83 10.98 3.10
N LEU A 109 8.71 10.60 2.49
CA LEU A 109 8.16 9.26 2.62
C LEU A 109 9.03 8.21 1.94
N THR A 110 9.40 8.38 0.66
CA THR A 110 10.18 7.40 -0.09
C THR A 110 11.55 7.10 0.52
N PRO A 111 12.42 8.08 0.84
CA PRO A 111 13.73 7.77 1.39
C PRO A 111 13.66 7.14 2.80
N VAL A 112 12.75 7.61 3.66
CA VAL A 112 12.58 7.05 4.99
C VAL A 112 12.00 5.63 4.91
N ALA A 113 10.97 5.41 4.09
CA ALA A 113 10.40 4.09 3.87
C ALA A 113 11.42 3.11 3.24
N LEU A 114 12.30 3.58 2.36
CA LEU A 114 13.38 2.76 1.80
C LEU A 114 14.33 2.25 2.89
N LEU A 115 14.78 3.13 3.80
CA LEU A 115 15.65 2.73 4.90
C LEU A 115 14.97 1.73 5.83
N ILE A 116 13.69 1.96 6.17
CA ILE A 116 12.90 1.04 7.00
C ILE A 116 12.72 -0.31 6.30
N ALA A 117 12.39 -0.32 5.00
CA ALA A 117 12.21 -1.55 4.24
C ALA A 117 13.50 -2.37 4.17
N LEU A 118 14.65 -1.73 3.93
CA LEU A 118 15.95 -2.40 3.92
C LEU A 118 16.31 -2.99 5.29
N PHE A 119 16.00 -2.27 6.37
CA PHE A 119 16.15 -2.79 7.73
C PHE A 119 15.25 -4.01 7.96
N PHE A 120 13.98 -3.97 7.56
CA PHE A 120 13.07 -5.10 7.67
C PHE A 120 13.56 -6.31 6.87
N ILE A 121 14.04 -6.12 5.64
CA ILE A 121 14.63 -7.19 4.83
C ILE A 121 15.82 -7.83 5.55
N GLN A 122 16.70 -7.01 6.14
CA GLN A 122 17.85 -7.49 6.90
C GLN A 122 17.44 -8.29 8.15
N GLN A 123 16.30 -7.98 8.76
CA GLN A 123 15.73 -8.72 9.90
C GLN A 123 14.86 -9.93 9.49
N GLY A 124 14.76 -10.23 8.19
CA GLY A 124 14.06 -11.41 7.67
C GLY A 124 12.68 -11.17 7.08
N ALA A 125 12.27 -9.90 6.89
CA ALA A 125 11.03 -9.59 6.19
C ALA A 125 11.12 -9.98 4.71
N LEU A 126 9.98 -10.39 4.16
CA LEU A 126 9.87 -10.91 2.81
C LEU A 126 9.89 -9.78 1.77
N GLN A 127 10.73 -9.89 0.73
CA GLN A 127 10.74 -8.95 -0.39
C GLN A 127 11.21 -9.63 -1.67
N ASN A 128 10.30 -10.29 -2.39
CA ASN A 128 10.59 -10.89 -3.69
C ASN A 128 9.32 -10.99 -4.57
N PHE A 129 9.45 -11.55 -5.77
CA PHE A 129 8.33 -11.82 -6.68
C PHE A 129 8.25 -13.31 -7.07
N LEU A 130 8.73 -14.18 -6.19
CA LEU A 130 8.71 -15.64 -6.44
C LEU A 130 7.28 -16.16 -6.37
N PRO A 131 6.93 -17.24 -7.09
CA PRO A 131 5.67 -17.95 -6.86
C PRO A 131 5.62 -18.52 -5.44
N TYR A 132 4.44 -18.98 -5.00
CA TYR A 132 4.28 -19.56 -3.67
C TYR A 132 5.13 -20.84 -3.55
N GLN A 133 5.81 -20.97 -2.41
CA GLN A 133 6.78 -22.04 -2.20
C GLN A 133 6.12 -23.21 -1.50
N ALA A 134 6.12 -24.38 -2.14
CA ALA A 134 5.73 -25.63 -1.50
C ALA A 134 6.86 -26.10 -0.56
N VAL A 135 6.49 -26.48 0.66
CA VAL A 135 7.39 -27.00 1.69
C VAL A 135 6.78 -28.26 2.29
N THR A 136 7.57 -29.34 2.34
CA THR A 136 7.26 -30.52 3.14
C THR A 136 7.80 -30.31 4.54
N THR A 137 6.93 -30.34 5.55
CA THR A 137 7.33 -30.16 6.95
C THR A 137 8.13 -31.37 7.46
N ILE A 138 8.77 -31.22 8.61
CA ILE A 138 9.50 -32.33 9.27
C ILE A 138 8.60 -33.52 9.63
N GLU A 139 7.29 -33.28 9.79
CA GLU A 139 6.27 -34.30 10.05
C GLU A 139 5.71 -34.92 8.75
N GLY A 140 6.16 -34.44 7.58
CA GLY A 140 5.71 -34.90 6.26
C GLY A 140 4.46 -34.20 5.72
N ALA A 141 3.92 -33.19 6.43
CA ALA A 141 2.78 -32.42 5.94
C ALA A 141 3.19 -31.45 4.80
N GLN A 142 2.24 -31.13 3.91
CA GLN A 142 2.47 -30.13 2.86
C GLN A 142 2.00 -28.75 3.33
N GLN A 143 2.84 -27.73 3.15
CA GLN A 143 2.52 -26.33 3.41
C GLN A 143 2.88 -25.48 2.19
N LEU A 144 2.02 -24.51 1.87
CA LEU A 144 2.27 -23.53 0.82
C LEU A 144 2.58 -22.17 1.46
N LEU A 145 3.80 -21.68 1.26
CA LEU A 145 4.25 -20.40 1.81
C LEU A 145 3.95 -19.26 0.83
N PRO A 146 3.15 -18.26 1.23
CA PRO A 146 2.91 -17.10 0.40
C PRO A 146 4.17 -16.22 0.31
N MET A 147 4.54 -15.85 -0.90
CA MET A 147 5.68 -14.97 -1.22
C MET A 147 5.18 -13.55 -1.56
N GLY A 148 6.09 -12.60 -1.84
CA GLY A 148 5.72 -11.27 -2.34
C GLY A 148 6.57 -10.09 -1.83
N PRO A 149 6.32 -8.87 -2.34
CA PRO A 149 7.07 -7.65 -2.00
C PRO A 149 6.61 -7.01 -0.67
N VAL A 150 6.65 -7.77 0.43
CA VAL A 150 6.05 -7.38 1.72
C VAL A 150 6.76 -6.21 2.38
N ALA A 151 8.10 -6.24 2.50
CA ALA A 151 8.86 -5.25 3.27
C ALA A 151 8.66 -3.81 2.78
N SER A 152 8.56 -3.63 1.46
CA SER A 152 8.30 -2.32 0.84
C SER A 152 6.93 -1.74 1.22
N GLN A 153 5.91 -2.59 1.29
CA GLN A 153 4.57 -2.20 1.72
C GLN A 153 4.52 -1.96 3.22
N GLU A 154 5.18 -2.82 4.01
CA GLU A 154 5.23 -2.72 5.47
C GLU A 154 5.87 -1.40 5.94
N ALA A 155 6.96 -0.99 5.28
CA ALA A 155 7.64 0.25 5.62
C ALA A 155 6.76 1.50 5.44
N ILE A 156 6.11 1.66 4.28
CA ILE A 156 5.22 2.81 4.06
C ILE A 156 3.93 2.70 4.87
N LYS A 157 3.46 1.47 5.12
CA LYS A 157 2.30 1.24 5.96
C LYS A 157 2.53 1.80 7.36
N MET A 158 3.62 1.41 8.01
CA MET A 158 3.96 1.90 9.36
C MET A 158 4.27 3.40 9.37
N LEU A 159 5.08 3.89 8.40
CA LEU A 159 5.48 5.29 8.34
C LEU A 159 4.31 6.25 8.03
N GLY A 160 3.46 5.88 7.08
CA GLY A 160 2.30 6.66 6.65
C GLY A 160 1.04 6.43 7.50
N THR A 161 1.17 5.69 8.61
CA THR A 161 0.08 5.29 9.51
C THR A 161 -1.10 4.70 8.74
N ASN A 162 -0.79 3.85 7.76
CA ASN A 162 -1.76 3.06 7.03
C ASN A 162 -1.96 1.73 7.77
N GLY A 163 -3.19 1.22 7.84
CA GLY A 163 -3.49 -0.03 8.56
C GLY A 163 -3.36 -1.33 7.76
N GLY A 164 -2.94 -1.28 6.49
CA GLY A 164 -3.14 -2.41 5.55
C GLY A 164 -1.98 -3.39 5.48
N GLY A 165 -2.18 -4.60 5.99
CA GLY A 165 -1.20 -5.69 5.93
C GLY A 165 -1.13 -6.35 4.55
N PHE A 166 0.03 -6.94 4.22
CA PHE A 166 0.16 -7.76 3.01
C PHE A 166 -0.61 -9.09 3.14
N PHE A 167 -0.66 -9.65 4.34
CA PHE A 167 -1.36 -10.88 4.70
C PHE A 167 -2.58 -10.59 5.58
N ASN A 168 -3.43 -11.60 5.79
CA ASN A 168 -4.60 -11.51 6.67
C ASN A 168 -4.23 -11.18 8.12
N ALA A 169 -3.18 -11.83 8.64
CA ALA A 169 -2.62 -11.50 9.95
C ALA A 169 -1.72 -10.27 9.81
N ASN A 170 -2.02 -9.21 10.55
CA ASN A 170 -1.33 -7.93 10.45
C ASN A 170 -0.88 -7.42 11.83
N SER A 171 0.10 -6.52 11.85
CA SER A 171 0.77 -5.99 13.04
C SER A 171 0.29 -4.60 13.48
N SER A 172 -0.96 -4.25 13.14
CA SER A 172 -1.58 -2.93 13.36
C SER A 172 -2.67 -2.98 14.42
#